data_AF-A0A3M7AXA5-F1
#
_entry.id   AF-A0A3M7AXA5-F1
#
_cell.length_a   1.000
_cell.length_b   1.000
_cell.length_c   1.000
_cell.angle_alpha   90.00
_cell.angle_beta   90.00
_cell.angle_gamma   90.00
#
_symmetry.space_group_name_H-M   'P 1'
#
loop_
_entity.id
_entity.type
_entity.pdbx_description
1 polymer ?
#
loop_
_entity_poly.entity_id
_entity_poly.type
_entity_poly.pdbx_seq_one_letter_code
_entity_poly.pdbx_strand_id
1 'polypeptide(L)'
;MTFSGDLSFVNDWNFFMRNPAQRFENLVATGAYAGTLEAFATGVKLKSRYEHLLDDALARKQTTFWASGSKRVIETAKYFGAGFFGVDWQDFADLQVIPETRKRRTSTLTPGKTCRKYGDNADGNGHDYGARMLYEWRGHYLPPIVARLQRENPGISFTEAHVYSMQELCGFETIALGSSPWCDVFTKEELESFGEQLGMYFDHSYDPELTFLHVEYARDLLHYYKAGPGNPYSGAMGMLWLNATANLLKEGPEKAGSLFLSFVHDGDITPMLSALELFPQSIDLPTTHVLRDRMWKTSDVIPMGGRIIFERLACAAPQYCWDNAEFGYPNHKYCTPPAEEYHVRINVNDGIVGLPGCEDGPGRSCPLEIFMGRPFRCVPYRIVFQQNSVIAMGQSIGTVQAKAVTGVLAQLRDVHGTLKTNDSLPEGILTIWTDKGRESAELIVSETLTVWWQTKGKVGECGLWWRCLGGRQMRQRVFRMRPGKETSLNLIKIVSAKLKGRSA
;
A
#
# COMPACT_ATOMS: atom_id res chain seq x y z
N MET A 1 35.22 9.88 -28.09
CA MET A 1 34.02 9.11 -28.45
C MET A 1 33.00 10.15 -28.86
N THR A 2 32.37 9.99 -30.03
CA THR A 2 31.42 10.96 -30.58
C THR A 2 30.08 10.25 -30.74
N PHE A 3 29.02 10.84 -30.21
CA PHE A 3 27.66 10.34 -30.34
C PHE A 3 27.00 10.87 -31.62
N SER A 4 26.11 10.08 -32.19
CA SER A 4 25.38 10.34 -33.43
C SER A 4 23.88 10.11 -33.22
N GLY A 5 23.07 10.55 -34.18
CA GLY A 5 21.61 10.37 -34.16
C GLY A 5 20.98 11.12 -33.00
N ASP A 6 20.09 10.45 -32.28
CA ASP A 6 19.30 11.05 -31.19
C ASP A 6 20.16 11.35 -29.95
N LEU A 7 21.38 10.80 -29.87
CA LEU A 7 22.36 11.13 -28.84
C LEU A 7 23.37 12.20 -29.28
N SER A 8 23.22 12.81 -30.46
CA SER A 8 24.19 13.80 -30.97
C SER A 8 24.38 15.01 -30.03
N PHE A 9 23.32 15.43 -29.32
CA PHE A 9 23.39 16.52 -28.33
C PHE A 9 24.36 16.21 -27.17
N VAL A 10 24.63 14.93 -26.89
CA VAL A 10 25.50 14.49 -25.79
C VAL A 10 26.94 14.95 -25.98
N ASN A 11 27.36 15.23 -27.22
CA ASN A 11 28.70 15.73 -27.51
C ASN A 11 28.98 17.10 -26.87
N ASP A 12 27.93 17.93 -26.69
CA ASP A 12 28.01 19.27 -26.11
C ASP A 12 27.28 19.39 -24.76
N TRP A 13 26.56 18.34 -24.36
CA TRP A 13 25.81 18.31 -23.12
C TRP A 13 26.73 18.14 -21.91
N ASN A 14 26.44 18.90 -20.87
CA ASN A 14 27.08 18.78 -19.57
C ASN A 14 26.05 18.38 -18.53
N PHE A 15 26.45 17.52 -17.58
CA PHE A 15 25.59 17.11 -16.49
C PHE A 15 25.03 18.33 -15.73
N PHE A 16 23.71 18.45 -15.66
CA PHE A 16 23.02 19.64 -15.15
C PHE A 16 23.37 20.00 -13.70
N MET A 17 23.77 19.03 -12.88
CA MET A 17 24.19 19.28 -11.50
C MET A 17 25.68 19.58 -11.41
N ARG A 18 26.01 20.83 -11.08
CA ARG A 18 27.36 21.20 -10.62
C ARG A 18 27.63 20.56 -9.25
N ASN A 19 28.80 19.94 -9.09
CA ASN A 19 29.22 19.22 -7.87
C ASN A 19 28.20 18.17 -7.39
N PRO A 20 27.94 17.09 -8.17
CA PRO A 20 26.90 16.11 -7.86
C PRO A 20 27.01 15.50 -6.46
N ALA A 21 28.23 15.23 -5.99
CA ALA A 21 28.47 14.69 -4.65
C ALA A 21 27.89 15.54 -3.50
N GLN A 22 27.73 16.85 -3.71
CA GLN A 22 27.15 17.76 -2.71
C GLN A 22 25.64 17.97 -2.93
N ARG A 23 25.12 17.66 -4.12
CA ARG A 23 23.75 17.99 -4.55
C ARG A 23 22.82 16.79 -4.65
N PHE A 24 23.34 15.57 -4.83
CA PHE A 24 22.52 14.36 -4.79
C PHE A 24 21.76 14.27 -3.47
N GLU A 25 20.55 13.73 -3.53
CA GLU A 25 19.63 13.55 -2.41
C GLU A 25 19.09 14.84 -1.76
N ASN A 26 19.48 16.04 -2.24
CA ASN A 26 18.96 17.32 -1.77
C ASN A 26 17.69 17.75 -2.52
N LEU A 27 16.94 18.66 -1.90
CA LEU A 27 15.78 19.30 -2.53
C LEU A 27 16.22 20.27 -3.63
N VAL A 28 15.53 20.25 -4.78
CA VAL A 28 15.80 21.17 -5.88
C VAL A 28 15.36 22.60 -5.48
N ALA A 29 16.28 23.55 -5.56
CA ALA A 29 16.09 24.92 -5.08
C ALA A 29 15.86 25.97 -6.18
N THR A 30 15.87 25.57 -7.46
CA THR A 30 15.81 26.48 -8.61
C THR A 30 14.98 25.86 -9.73
N GLY A 31 14.47 26.70 -10.63
CA GLY A 31 13.62 26.27 -11.74
C GLY A 31 12.13 26.33 -11.42
N ALA A 32 11.29 26.16 -12.45
CA ALA A 32 9.84 26.24 -12.31
C ALA A 32 9.24 25.12 -11.45
N TYR A 33 9.92 23.97 -11.39
CA TYR A 33 9.53 22.77 -10.63
C TYR A 33 10.40 22.58 -9.38
N ALA A 34 10.96 23.67 -8.84
CA ALA A 34 11.79 23.59 -7.65
C ALA A 34 10.98 23.06 -6.46
N GLY A 35 11.43 21.96 -5.85
CA GLY A 35 10.76 21.39 -4.67
C GLY A 35 10.67 22.38 -3.49
N THR A 36 11.59 23.34 -3.38
CA THR A 36 11.49 24.46 -2.43
C THR A 36 10.29 25.37 -2.70
N LEU A 37 10.06 25.72 -3.97
CA LEU A 37 8.92 26.52 -4.42
C LEU A 37 7.61 25.77 -4.21
N GLU A 38 7.57 24.49 -4.60
CA GLU A 38 6.39 23.63 -4.42
C GLU A 38 6.01 23.49 -2.95
N ALA A 39 6.98 23.27 -2.06
CA ALA A 39 6.74 23.17 -0.63
C ALA A 39 6.18 24.48 -0.04
N PHE A 40 6.80 25.62 -0.38
CA PHE A 40 6.32 26.94 0.06
C PHE A 40 4.92 27.26 -0.47
N ALA A 41 4.69 27.06 -1.76
CA ALA A 41 3.39 27.30 -2.39
C ALA A 41 2.29 26.39 -1.81
N THR A 42 2.62 25.12 -1.50
CA THR A 42 1.71 24.21 -0.81
C THR A 42 1.37 24.72 0.60
N GLY A 43 2.35 25.27 1.33
CA GLY A 43 2.12 25.91 2.62
C GLY A 43 1.10 27.05 2.52
N VAL A 44 1.31 27.99 1.58
CA VAL A 44 0.37 29.11 1.35
C VAL A 44 -1.03 28.59 0.96
N LYS A 45 -1.10 27.61 0.06
CA LYS A 45 -2.36 27.00 -0.39
C LYS A 45 -3.15 26.38 0.77
N LEU A 46 -2.48 25.59 1.62
CA LEU A 46 -3.15 24.93 2.74
C LEU A 46 -3.49 25.91 3.87
N LYS A 47 -2.70 26.98 4.06
CA LYS A 47 -3.07 28.08 4.96
C LYS A 47 -4.40 28.69 4.52
N SER A 48 -4.53 29.06 3.25
CA SER A 48 -5.77 29.64 2.73
C SER A 48 -6.98 28.70 2.86
N ARG A 49 -6.76 27.38 2.79
CA ARG A 49 -7.83 26.38 2.91
C ARG A 49 -8.25 26.12 4.36
N TYR A 50 -7.31 26.14 5.30
CA TYR A 50 -7.51 25.71 6.69
C TYR A 50 -7.18 26.81 7.71
N GLU A 51 -7.29 28.08 7.32
CA GLU A 51 -6.96 29.25 8.16
C GLU A 51 -7.62 29.18 9.54
N HIS A 52 -8.93 28.88 9.58
CA HIS A 52 -9.68 28.72 10.82
C HIS A 52 -9.13 27.61 11.75
N LEU A 53 -8.54 26.53 11.22
CA LEU A 53 -7.91 25.49 12.03
C LEU A 53 -6.53 25.91 12.51
N LEU A 54 -5.80 26.68 11.70
CA LEU A 54 -4.52 27.28 12.09
C LEU A 54 -4.72 28.28 13.23
N ASP A 55 -5.73 29.15 13.16
CA ASP A 55 -6.04 30.10 14.22
C ASP A 55 -6.34 29.41 15.56
N ASP A 56 -7.12 28.32 15.53
CA ASP A 56 -7.38 27.48 16.71
C ASP A 56 -6.08 26.84 17.25
N ALA A 57 -5.23 26.30 16.36
CA ALA A 57 -3.95 25.72 16.73
C ALA A 57 -3.02 26.77 17.38
N LEU A 58 -2.95 27.98 16.83
CA LEU A 58 -2.16 29.10 17.38
C LEU A 58 -2.69 29.52 18.75
N ALA A 59 -4.00 29.70 18.90
CA ALA A 59 -4.63 30.08 20.16
C ALA A 59 -4.33 29.07 21.28
N ARG A 60 -4.23 27.78 20.92
CA ARG A 60 -3.92 26.68 21.85
C ARG A 60 -2.42 26.38 22.00
N LYS A 61 -1.56 27.05 21.24
CA LYS A 61 -0.11 26.76 21.14
C LYS A 61 0.16 25.30 20.72
N GLN A 62 -0.65 24.77 19.80
CA GLN A 62 -0.59 23.42 19.27
C GLN A 62 -0.11 23.42 17.80
N THR A 63 1.07 23.99 17.56
CA THR A 63 1.65 24.25 16.23
C THR A 63 2.91 23.43 15.96
N THR A 64 3.03 22.28 16.63
CA THR A 64 4.11 21.33 16.35
C THR A 64 3.83 20.58 15.04
N PHE A 65 4.85 20.45 14.21
CA PHE A 65 4.83 19.66 12.98
C PHE A 65 6.08 18.79 12.88
N TRP A 66 6.02 17.71 12.10
CA TRP A 66 7.03 16.66 12.13
C TRP A 66 7.67 16.40 10.77
N ALA A 67 8.98 16.17 10.75
CA ALA A 67 9.70 15.72 9.57
C ALA A 67 10.51 14.45 9.87
N SER A 68 10.58 13.53 8.92
CA SER A 68 11.56 12.45 9.01
C SER A 68 12.99 13.00 8.90
N GLY A 69 13.94 12.30 9.52
CA GLY A 69 15.34 12.74 9.67
C GLY A 69 16.20 12.73 8.40
N SER A 70 15.63 13.04 7.25
CA SER A 70 16.34 13.23 5.98
C SER A 70 16.41 14.71 5.62
N LYS A 71 17.56 15.16 5.10
CA LYS A 71 17.82 16.57 4.81
C LYS A 71 16.76 17.20 3.91
N ARG A 72 16.43 16.55 2.79
CA ARG A 72 15.40 17.04 1.85
C ARG A 72 14.01 17.13 2.50
N VAL A 73 13.66 16.20 3.39
CA VAL A 73 12.35 16.18 4.07
C VAL A 73 12.28 17.31 5.10
N ILE A 74 13.36 17.52 5.85
CA ILE A 74 13.49 18.65 6.79
C ILE A 74 13.42 19.99 6.02
N GLU A 75 14.11 20.10 4.89
CA GLU A 75 14.05 21.30 4.04
C GLU A 75 12.63 21.53 3.51
N THR A 76 11.95 20.51 2.98
CA THR A 76 10.54 20.60 2.57
C THR A 76 9.65 21.10 3.71
N ALA A 77 9.80 20.56 4.92
CA ALA A 77 9.03 20.99 6.08
C ALA A 77 9.27 22.46 6.44
N LYS A 78 10.52 22.94 6.35
CA LYS A 78 10.87 24.35 6.60
C LYS A 78 10.27 25.29 5.56
N TYR A 79 10.37 24.96 4.27
CA TYR A 79 9.78 25.78 3.21
C TYR A 79 8.25 25.78 3.28
N PHE A 80 7.64 24.63 3.56
CA PHE A 80 6.21 24.55 3.86
C PHE A 80 5.85 25.43 5.05
N GLY A 81 6.59 25.32 6.17
CA GLY A 81 6.35 26.12 7.37
C GLY A 81 6.40 27.61 7.09
N ALA A 82 7.37 28.07 6.30
CA ALA A 82 7.46 29.46 5.87
C ALA A 82 6.23 29.93 5.08
N GLY A 83 5.62 29.07 4.26
CA GLY A 83 4.40 29.39 3.52
C GLY A 83 3.13 29.27 4.35
N PHE A 84 3.06 28.30 5.26
CA PHE A 84 1.85 27.96 6.01
C PHE A 84 1.68 28.81 7.27
N PHE A 85 2.75 28.94 8.06
CA PHE A 85 2.76 29.69 9.31
C PHE A 85 3.16 31.16 9.05
N GLY A 86 4.14 31.38 8.16
CA GLY A 86 4.71 32.70 7.85
C GLY A 86 6.24 32.64 7.88
N VAL A 87 6.92 33.67 7.40
CA VAL A 87 8.40 33.66 7.29
C VAL A 87 9.10 33.51 8.64
N ASP A 88 8.50 34.04 9.71
CA ASP A 88 9.00 33.97 11.09
C ASP A 88 8.34 32.82 11.89
N TRP A 89 7.95 31.73 11.22
CA TRP A 89 7.21 30.62 11.83
C TRP A 89 7.86 30.03 13.08
N GLN A 90 9.18 30.13 13.22
CA GLN A 90 9.93 29.62 14.35
C GLN A 90 9.53 30.29 15.68
N ASP A 91 8.91 31.47 15.63
CA ASP A 91 8.42 32.17 16.83
C ASP A 91 7.12 31.57 17.39
N PHE A 92 6.39 30.79 16.58
CA PHE A 92 5.05 30.31 16.94
C PHE A 92 4.72 28.90 16.49
N ALA A 93 5.65 28.19 15.84
CA ALA A 93 5.52 26.79 15.43
C ALA A 93 6.84 26.05 15.64
N ASP A 94 6.74 24.74 15.88
CA ASP A 94 7.88 23.91 16.29
C ASP A 94 8.05 22.71 15.36
N LEU A 95 9.22 22.61 14.72
CA LEU A 95 9.55 21.50 13.83
C LEU A 95 10.27 20.39 14.59
N GLN A 96 9.59 19.27 14.79
CA GLN A 96 10.14 18.08 15.42
C GLN A 96 10.71 17.11 14.38
N VAL A 97 12.01 16.91 14.41
CA VAL A 97 12.71 15.98 13.51
C VAL A 97 12.75 14.58 14.13
N ILE A 98 12.15 13.60 13.45
CA ILE A 98 12.08 12.21 13.88
C ILE A 98 13.19 11.39 13.20
N PRO A 99 14.19 10.86 13.94
CA PRO A 99 15.31 10.14 13.34
C PRO A 99 14.88 8.86 12.60
N GLU A 100 15.39 8.63 11.39
CA GLU A 100 15.08 7.47 10.55
C GLU A 100 15.88 6.22 10.95
N THR A 101 15.69 5.76 12.18
CA THR A 101 16.52 4.66 12.75
C THR A 101 15.68 3.47 13.18
N ARG A 102 16.25 2.27 13.05
CA ARG A 102 15.68 1.01 13.58
C ARG A 102 15.31 1.08 15.06
N LYS A 103 16.00 1.91 15.85
CA LYS A 103 15.77 2.07 17.29
C LYS A 103 14.40 2.67 17.62
N ARG A 104 13.79 3.41 16.68
CA ARG A 104 12.45 4.02 16.83
C ARG A 104 11.31 3.00 16.92
N ARG A 105 11.53 1.76 16.44
CA ARG A 105 10.51 0.71 16.43
C ARG A 105 9.20 1.20 15.81
N THR A 106 8.11 1.23 16.57
CA THR A 106 6.78 1.64 16.11
C THR A 106 6.53 3.15 16.19
N SER A 107 7.37 3.91 16.92
CA SER A 107 7.25 5.36 17.02
C SER A 107 8.12 6.03 15.94
N THR A 108 7.73 5.88 14.68
CA THR A 108 8.53 6.33 13.54
C THR A 108 7.66 6.96 12.46
N LEU A 109 8.24 7.86 11.68
CA LEU A 109 7.68 8.32 10.40
C LEU A 109 8.15 7.46 9.23
N THR A 110 9.16 6.59 9.44
CA THR A 110 9.78 5.79 8.38
C THR A 110 9.68 4.29 8.68
N PRO A 111 8.49 3.67 8.54
CA PRO A 111 8.28 2.27 8.90
C PRO A 111 9.12 1.30 8.07
N GLY A 112 9.50 1.67 6.83
CA GLY A 112 10.42 0.87 6.00
C GLY A 112 11.79 0.65 6.64
N LYS A 113 12.25 1.58 7.49
CA LYS A 113 13.51 1.43 8.24
C LYS A 113 13.37 0.54 9.48
N THR A 114 12.18 0.45 10.07
CA THR A 114 11.96 -0.26 11.34
C THR A 114 11.40 -1.67 11.15
N CYS A 115 10.74 -1.94 10.03
CA CYS A 115 10.33 -3.27 9.61
C CYS A 115 11.55 -4.11 9.19
N ARG A 116 12.02 -5.00 10.08
CA ARG A 116 13.26 -5.76 9.87
C ARG A 116 13.20 -6.68 8.65
N LYS A 117 12.18 -7.53 8.55
CA LYS A 117 12.07 -8.50 7.43
C LYS A 117 12.03 -7.80 6.08
N TYR A 118 11.33 -6.67 6.01
CA TYR A 118 11.27 -5.81 4.84
C TYR A 118 12.64 -5.20 4.53
N GLY A 119 13.22 -4.45 5.47
CA GLY A 119 14.46 -3.70 5.25
C GLY A 119 15.73 -4.55 5.17
N ASP A 120 15.71 -5.78 5.68
CA ASP A 120 16.80 -6.76 5.58
C ASP A 120 16.64 -7.70 4.37
N ASN A 121 15.57 -7.53 3.56
CA ASN A 121 15.24 -8.44 2.46
C ASN A 121 15.23 -9.91 2.90
N ALA A 122 14.59 -10.21 4.02
CA ALA A 122 14.59 -11.56 4.62
C ALA A 122 13.90 -12.61 3.74
N ASP A 123 13.09 -12.18 2.78
CA ASP A 123 12.50 -12.98 1.71
C ASP A 123 12.51 -12.19 0.39
N GLY A 124 11.98 -12.80 -0.68
CA GLY A 124 11.92 -12.18 -2.01
C GLY A 124 11.00 -10.96 -2.14
N ASN A 125 10.24 -10.64 -1.09
CA ASN A 125 9.24 -9.56 -1.05
C ASN A 125 9.66 -8.38 -0.17
N GLY A 126 10.93 -8.33 0.26
CA GLY A 126 11.49 -7.21 1.02
C GLY A 126 11.58 -5.90 0.22
N HIS A 127 12.37 -4.95 0.72
CA HIS A 127 12.57 -3.63 0.12
C HIS A 127 12.95 -3.69 -1.37
N ASP A 128 13.78 -4.66 -1.77
CA ASP A 128 14.29 -4.75 -3.14
C ASP A 128 13.31 -5.43 -4.12
N TYR A 129 12.13 -5.84 -3.65
CA TYR A 129 11.13 -6.48 -4.50
C TYR A 129 10.70 -5.57 -5.66
N GLY A 130 10.42 -4.29 -5.39
CA GLY A 130 10.07 -3.34 -6.44
C GLY A 130 11.17 -3.13 -7.48
N ALA A 131 12.44 -3.12 -7.05
CA ALA A 131 13.58 -3.00 -7.98
C ALA A 131 13.70 -4.21 -8.90
N ARG A 132 13.40 -5.41 -8.38
CA ARG A 132 13.36 -6.65 -9.18
C ARG A 132 12.22 -6.63 -10.21
N MET A 133 11.03 -6.19 -9.84
CA MET A 133 9.88 -6.08 -10.77
C MET A 133 10.11 -5.02 -11.85
N LEU A 134 10.71 -3.88 -11.49
CA LEU A 134 11.17 -2.88 -12.44
C LEU A 134 12.21 -3.46 -13.41
N TYR A 135 13.17 -4.24 -12.91
CA TYR A 135 14.18 -4.88 -13.75
C TYR A 135 13.57 -5.86 -14.76
N GLU A 136 12.62 -6.69 -14.33
CA GLU A 136 11.88 -7.59 -15.23
C GLU A 136 11.16 -6.81 -16.34
N TRP A 137 10.44 -5.75 -15.99
CA TRP A 137 9.73 -4.92 -16.96
C TRP A 137 10.66 -4.25 -17.98
N ARG A 138 11.80 -3.73 -17.52
CA ARG A 138 12.82 -3.13 -18.39
C ARG A 138 13.31 -4.10 -19.48
N GLY A 139 13.44 -5.38 -19.14
CA GLY A 139 13.78 -6.44 -20.11
C GLY A 139 12.73 -6.68 -21.19
N HIS A 140 11.50 -6.19 -20.99
CA HIS A 140 10.44 -6.24 -21.98
C HIS A 140 10.49 -5.04 -22.92
N TYR A 141 10.35 -3.80 -22.42
CA TYR A 141 10.10 -2.65 -23.30
C TYR A 141 11.36 -1.91 -23.81
N LEU A 142 12.52 -2.05 -23.15
CA LEU A 142 13.75 -1.34 -23.55
C LEU A 142 14.59 -1.97 -24.69
N PRO A 143 14.55 -3.29 -24.99
CA PRO A 143 15.38 -3.87 -26.04
C PRO A 143 15.27 -3.20 -27.43
N PRO A 144 14.08 -2.79 -27.92
CA PRO A 144 13.98 -2.06 -29.18
C PRO A 144 14.75 -0.73 -29.18
N ILE A 145 14.67 0.02 -28.07
CA ILE A 145 15.37 1.30 -27.90
C ILE A 145 16.88 1.09 -27.82
N VAL A 146 17.33 0.07 -27.06
CA VAL A 146 18.74 -0.34 -27.01
C VAL A 146 19.26 -0.63 -28.42
N ALA A 147 18.50 -1.40 -29.22
CA ALA A 147 18.90 -1.74 -30.59
C ALA A 147 18.96 -0.51 -31.52
N ARG A 148 18.06 0.46 -31.37
CA ARG A 148 18.12 1.73 -32.12
C ARG A 148 19.37 2.53 -31.76
N LEU A 149 19.58 2.81 -30.47
CA LEU A 149 20.72 3.62 -30.02
C LEU A 149 22.06 2.96 -30.38
N GLN A 150 22.14 1.62 -30.31
CA GLN A 150 23.30 0.84 -30.73
C GLN A 150 23.58 0.97 -32.24
N ARG A 151 22.54 1.00 -33.07
CA ARG A 151 22.66 1.14 -34.53
C ARG A 151 23.11 2.56 -34.92
N GLU A 152 22.61 3.58 -34.22
CA GLU A 152 23.05 4.96 -34.42
C GLU A 152 24.49 5.19 -33.93
N ASN A 153 24.94 4.39 -32.95
CA ASN A 153 26.24 4.52 -32.32
C ASN A 153 27.00 3.17 -32.27
N PRO A 154 27.46 2.61 -33.40
CA PRO A 154 27.99 1.24 -33.50
C PRO A 154 29.21 0.92 -32.61
N GLY A 155 29.91 1.93 -32.09
CA GLY A 155 31.08 1.78 -31.22
C GLY A 155 30.79 1.87 -29.71
N ILE A 156 29.53 2.02 -29.31
CA ILE A 156 29.13 2.22 -27.90
C ILE A 156 28.18 1.10 -27.52
N SER A 157 28.44 0.39 -26.41
CA SER A 157 27.56 -0.67 -25.93
C SER A 157 26.51 -0.13 -24.96
N PHE A 158 25.23 -0.29 -25.31
CA PHE A 158 24.11 0.11 -24.46
C PHE A 158 23.48 -1.09 -23.74
N THR A 159 23.06 -0.86 -22.50
CA THR A 159 22.26 -1.81 -21.72
C THR A 159 20.91 -1.18 -21.40
N GLU A 160 19.94 -2.00 -21.03
CA GLU A 160 18.65 -1.53 -20.51
C GLU A 160 18.81 -0.57 -19.32
N ALA A 161 19.87 -0.73 -18.52
CA ALA A 161 20.16 0.17 -17.40
C ALA A 161 20.59 1.56 -17.88
N HIS A 162 21.41 1.62 -18.94
CA HIS A 162 21.80 2.88 -19.54
C HIS A 162 20.58 3.61 -20.10
N VAL A 163 19.74 2.91 -20.87
CA VAL A 163 18.54 3.52 -21.49
C VAL A 163 17.52 3.96 -20.44
N TYR A 164 17.28 3.15 -19.41
CA TYR A 164 16.42 3.58 -18.30
C TYR A 164 16.98 4.80 -17.55
N SER A 165 18.29 4.87 -17.37
CA SER A 165 18.93 6.05 -16.74
C SER A 165 18.75 7.31 -17.59
N MET A 166 18.75 7.19 -18.92
CA MET A 166 18.43 8.31 -19.83
C MET A 166 16.98 8.78 -19.67
N GLN A 167 16.03 7.85 -19.46
CA GLN A 167 14.64 8.19 -19.13
C GLN A 167 14.54 8.91 -17.77
N GLU A 168 15.30 8.47 -16.77
CA GLU A 168 15.36 9.16 -15.48
C GLU A 168 15.99 10.56 -15.61
N LEU A 169 17.03 10.72 -16.44
CA LEU A 169 17.64 12.02 -16.72
C LEU A 169 16.64 13.00 -17.34
N CYS A 170 15.81 12.56 -18.28
CA CYS A 170 14.73 13.39 -18.82
C CYS A 170 13.88 13.99 -17.69
N GLY A 171 13.41 13.17 -16.74
CA GLY A 171 12.59 13.65 -15.62
C GLY A 171 13.36 14.56 -14.66
N PHE A 172 14.53 14.11 -14.17
CA PHE A 172 15.30 14.87 -13.18
C PHE A 172 15.86 16.18 -13.72
N GLU A 173 16.35 16.20 -14.95
CA GLU A 173 16.87 17.43 -15.57
C GLU A 173 15.73 18.40 -15.90
N THR A 174 14.55 17.90 -16.33
CA THR A 174 13.37 18.75 -16.52
C THR A 174 12.94 19.41 -15.22
N ILE A 175 12.92 18.69 -14.10
CA ILE A 175 12.59 19.28 -12.80
C ILE A 175 13.61 20.37 -12.41
N ALA A 176 14.90 20.14 -12.66
CA ALA A 176 15.96 21.04 -12.26
C ALA A 176 16.13 22.28 -13.16
N LEU A 177 15.95 22.12 -14.48
CA LEU A 177 16.23 23.14 -15.48
C LEU A 177 14.98 23.66 -16.21
N GLY A 178 13.85 22.95 -16.13
CA GLY A 178 12.60 23.26 -16.85
C GLY A 178 12.42 22.51 -18.16
N SER A 179 13.48 21.90 -18.70
CA SER A 179 13.47 21.09 -19.94
C SER A 179 14.67 20.14 -19.96
N SER A 180 14.60 19.05 -20.73
CA SER A 180 15.73 18.13 -20.91
C SER A 180 15.80 17.59 -22.34
N PRO A 181 16.96 17.68 -23.02
CA PRO A 181 17.15 17.05 -24.33
C PRO A 181 17.14 15.51 -24.24
N TRP A 182 17.30 14.91 -23.04
CA TRP A 182 17.14 13.48 -22.86
C TRP A 182 15.71 13.01 -23.13
N CYS A 183 14.72 13.89 -23.05
CA CYS A 183 13.34 13.55 -23.37
C CYS A 183 13.15 13.29 -24.87
N ASP A 184 13.88 14.01 -25.73
CA ASP A 184 13.80 13.89 -27.19
C ASP A 184 14.50 12.63 -27.73
N VAL A 185 15.25 11.92 -26.88
CA VAL A 185 15.90 10.65 -27.25
C VAL A 185 14.89 9.56 -27.57
N PHE A 186 13.67 9.64 -27.02
CA PHE A 186 12.67 8.58 -27.08
C PHE A 186 11.52 8.99 -27.99
N THR A 187 11.17 8.14 -28.96
CA THR A 187 10.03 8.45 -29.84
C THR A 187 8.71 8.13 -29.15
N LYS A 188 7.63 8.78 -29.58
CA LYS A 188 6.28 8.49 -29.09
C LYS A 188 5.92 7.02 -29.30
N GLU A 189 6.25 6.49 -30.48
CA GLU A 189 6.01 5.09 -30.82
C GLU A 189 6.74 4.18 -29.84
N GLU A 190 8.01 4.41 -29.51
CA GLU A 190 8.75 3.56 -28.56
C GLU A 190 8.21 3.62 -27.12
N LEU A 191 7.54 4.72 -26.76
CA LEU A 191 6.89 4.89 -25.47
C LEU A 191 5.46 4.31 -25.44
N GLU A 192 4.91 3.92 -26.60
CA GLU A 192 3.55 3.39 -26.79
C GLU A 192 3.50 1.95 -27.36
N SER A 193 4.49 1.51 -28.14
CA SER A 193 4.38 0.45 -29.15
C SER A 193 4.69 -0.97 -28.67
N PHE A 194 4.84 -1.21 -27.36
CA PHE A 194 5.04 -2.59 -26.91
C PHE A 194 3.79 -3.48 -27.10
N GLY A 195 2.63 -2.89 -27.41
CA GLY A 195 1.41 -3.61 -27.77
C GLY A 195 1.45 -4.30 -29.14
N GLU A 196 2.11 -3.71 -30.14
CA GLU A 196 2.07 -4.23 -31.53
C GLU A 196 2.99 -5.46 -31.72
N GLN A 197 4.15 -5.51 -31.05
CA GLN A 197 5.13 -6.59 -31.23
C GLN A 197 4.76 -7.91 -30.52
N LEU A 198 3.80 -7.91 -29.59
CA LEU A 198 3.34 -9.11 -28.88
C LEU A 198 2.13 -9.80 -29.54
N GLY A 199 1.69 -9.36 -30.73
CA GLY A 199 0.58 -9.99 -31.45
C GLY A 199 -0.78 -9.89 -30.73
N MET A 200 -0.91 -8.98 -29.76
CA MET A 200 -2.13 -8.71 -29.03
C MET A 200 -2.98 -7.72 -29.83
N TYR A 201 -3.84 -8.24 -30.70
CA TYR A 201 -4.92 -7.46 -31.33
C TYR A 201 -5.81 -6.85 -30.24
N PHE A 202 -5.67 -5.55 -29.97
CA PHE A 202 -6.63 -4.80 -29.18
C PHE A 202 -7.19 -3.63 -29.98
N ASP A 203 -8.51 -3.52 -29.88
CA ASP A 203 -9.38 -2.56 -30.54
C ASP A 203 -8.89 -1.12 -30.34
N HIS A 204 -8.92 -0.35 -31.43
CA HIS A 204 -8.35 0.98 -31.52
C HIS A 204 -9.21 2.02 -30.79
N SER A 205 -8.95 2.24 -29.50
CA SER A 205 -9.24 3.51 -28.84
C SER A 205 -7.94 4.29 -28.64
N TYR A 206 -7.68 5.18 -29.58
CA TYR A 206 -6.52 6.07 -29.62
C TYR A 206 -6.73 7.20 -28.60
N ASP A 207 -5.96 7.20 -27.52
CA ASP A 207 -5.86 8.33 -26.60
C ASP A 207 -4.49 9.01 -26.78
N PRO A 208 -4.42 10.21 -27.39
CA PRO A 208 -3.15 10.84 -27.76
C PRO A 208 -2.31 11.39 -26.59
N GLU A 209 -2.76 11.29 -25.33
CA GLU A 209 -2.04 11.83 -24.15
C GLU A 209 -0.98 10.87 -23.51
N LEU A 210 -0.79 9.66 -24.03
CA LEU A 210 0.00 8.61 -23.36
C LEU A 210 1.46 8.46 -23.81
N THR A 211 2.13 9.57 -24.12
CA THR A 211 3.54 9.58 -24.61
C THR A 211 4.56 9.03 -23.59
N PHE A 212 4.20 8.66 -22.35
CA PHE A 212 5.13 8.12 -21.35
C PHE A 212 4.65 6.83 -20.67
N LEU A 213 3.69 6.12 -21.25
CA LEU A 213 3.00 5.00 -20.59
C LEU A 213 3.95 3.91 -20.06
N HIS A 214 4.96 3.50 -20.83
CA HIS A 214 5.89 2.45 -20.39
C HIS A 214 6.81 2.89 -19.23
N VAL A 215 7.21 4.16 -19.22
CA VAL A 215 8.06 4.74 -18.16
C VAL A 215 7.25 4.96 -16.89
N GLU A 216 6.02 5.45 -17.03
CA GLU A 216 5.06 5.55 -15.93
C GLU A 216 4.80 4.16 -15.32
N TYR A 217 4.50 3.17 -16.16
CA TYR A 217 4.26 1.80 -15.72
C TYR A 217 5.50 1.18 -15.03
N ALA A 218 6.71 1.53 -15.47
CA ALA A 218 7.95 1.13 -14.81
C ALA A 218 8.02 1.67 -13.36
N ARG A 219 7.65 2.94 -13.17
CA ARG A 219 7.54 3.54 -11.83
C ARG A 219 6.40 2.94 -11.02
N ASP A 220 5.30 2.58 -11.65
CA ASP A 220 4.17 1.91 -11.00
C ASP A 220 4.58 0.57 -10.44
N LEU A 221 5.24 -0.28 -11.23
CA LEU A 221 5.78 -1.55 -10.76
C LEU A 221 6.77 -1.37 -9.61
N LEU A 222 7.68 -0.40 -9.72
CA LEU A 222 8.63 -0.10 -8.66
C LEU A 222 7.91 0.19 -7.33
N HIS A 223 6.97 1.14 -7.30
CA HIS A 223 6.33 1.55 -6.05
C HIS A 223 5.28 0.55 -5.56
N TYR A 224 4.50 -0.04 -6.48
CA TYR A 224 3.49 -1.05 -6.19
C TYR A 224 4.09 -2.25 -5.44
N TYR A 225 5.26 -2.74 -5.88
CA TYR A 225 5.92 -3.89 -5.27
C TYR A 225 6.97 -3.53 -4.22
N LYS A 226 7.49 -2.28 -4.18
CA LYS A 226 8.42 -1.85 -3.13
C LYS A 226 7.72 -1.60 -1.81
N ALA A 227 6.61 -0.87 -1.80
CA ALA A 227 5.93 -0.46 -0.57
C ALA A 227 4.40 -0.37 -0.73
N GLY A 228 3.90 -0.56 -1.96
CA GLY A 228 2.50 -0.44 -2.34
C GLY A 228 1.68 -1.71 -2.15
N PRO A 229 0.48 -1.77 -2.76
CA PRO A 229 -0.48 -2.85 -2.53
C PRO A 229 0.04 -4.23 -2.93
N GLY A 230 1.00 -4.32 -3.86
CA GLY A 230 1.66 -5.56 -4.26
C GLY A 230 2.69 -6.09 -3.27
N ASN A 231 3.04 -5.32 -2.23
CA ASN A 231 3.99 -5.75 -1.22
C ASN A 231 3.27 -6.25 0.05
N PRO A 232 3.53 -7.49 0.52
CA PRO A 232 2.87 -8.05 1.70
C PRO A 232 3.24 -7.36 3.02
N TYR A 233 4.34 -6.59 3.06
CA TYR A 233 4.73 -5.80 4.24
C TYR A 233 4.00 -4.45 4.33
N SER A 234 3.40 -3.98 3.23
CA SER A 234 2.86 -2.62 3.11
C SER A 234 1.78 -2.33 4.16
N GLY A 235 0.77 -3.20 4.30
CA GLY A 235 -0.29 -3.02 5.27
C GLY A 235 0.23 -2.88 6.70
N ALA A 236 1.13 -3.77 7.12
CA ALA A 236 1.71 -3.72 8.47
C ALA A 236 2.54 -2.45 8.73
N MET A 237 3.28 -1.97 7.73
CA MET A 237 4.03 -0.71 7.81
C MET A 237 3.09 0.50 7.87
N GLY A 238 2.07 0.54 7.02
CA GLY A 238 1.10 1.64 6.94
C GLY A 238 0.22 1.78 8.18
N MET A 239 -0.10 0.66 8.83
CA MET A 239 -0.92 0.64 10.05
C MET A 239 -0.33 1.43 11.22
N LEU A 240 0.99 1.64 11.26
CA LEU A 240 1.60 2.47 12.29
C LEU A 240 1.12 3.92 12.20
N TRP A 241 1.07 4.47 10.99
CA TRP A 241 0.61 5.83 10.75
C TRP A 241 -0.92 5.90 10.83
N LEU A 242 -1.62 4.96 10.17
CA LEU A 242 -3.08 4.99 10.09
C LEU A 242 -3.74 4.85 11.47
N ASN A 243 -3.21 4.02 12.38
CA ASN A 243 -3.73 3.93 13.74
C ASN A 243 -3.55 5.24 14.53
N ALA A 244 -2.41 5.91 14.38
CA ALA A 244 -2.17 7.19 15.05
C ALA A 244 -3.16 8.24 14.54
N THR A 245 -3.28 8.39 13.22
CA THR A 245 -4.21 9.33 12.60
C THR A 245 -5.66 9.03 12.94
N ALA A 246 -6.09 7.77 12.90
CA ALA A 246 -7.45 7.37 13.28
C ALA A 246 -7.77 7.73 14.74
N ASN A 247 -6.82 7.54 15.67
CA ASN A 247 -6.99 7.94 17.06
C ASN A 247 -7.13 9.46 17.20
N LEU A 248 -6.32 10.27 16.50
CA LEU A 248 -6.44 11.73 16.52
C LEU A 248 -7.80 12.20 15.97
N LEU A 249 -8.26 11.61 14.85
CA LEU A 249 -9.56 11.90 14.27
C LEU A 249 -10.72 11.54 15.22
N LYS A 250 -10.59 10.44 15.96
CA LYS A 250 -11.58 10.01 16.96
C LYS A 250 -11.61 10.91 18.18
N GLU A 251 -10.45 11.32 18.69
CA GLU A 251 -10.35 12.22 19.85
C GLU A 251 -10.87 13.62 19.54
N GLY A 252 -10.78 14.04 18.27
CA GLY A 252 -11.31 15.30 17.79
C GLY A 252 -10.48 16.52 18.20
N PRO A 253 -10.81 17.69 17.63
CA PRO A 253 -9.97 18.88 17.72
C PRO A 253 -9.87 19.45 19.14
N GLU A 254 -10.87 19.25 20.01
CA GLU A 254 -10.84 19.74 21.39
C GLU A 254 -9.75 19.07 22.24
N LYS A 255 -9.55 17.76 22.07
CA LYS A 255 -8.59 17.00 22.87
C LYS A 255 -7.26 16.83 22.16
N ALA A 256 -7.29 16.47 20.87
CA ALA A 256 -6.08 16.13 20.12
C ALA A 256 -5.37 17.37 19.54
N GLY A 257 -6.14 18.40 19.18
CA GLY A 257 -5.69 19.52 18.35
C GLY A 257 -6.31 19.48 16.96
N SER A 258 -6.38 20.63 16.30
CA SER A 258 -7.07 20.84 15.02
C SER A 258 -6.21 20.53 13.78
N LEU A 259 -4.88 20.50 13.93
CA LEU A 259 -3.94 20.48 12.81
C LEU A 259 -2.74 19.56 13.10
N PHE A 260 -2.42 18.66 12.15
CA PHE A 260 -1.27 17.78 12.22
C PHE A 260 -0.58 17.71 10.86
N LEU A 261 0.70 18.07 10.82
CA LEU A 261 1.47 18.17 9.58
C LEU A 261 2.71 17.28 9.69
N SER A 262 2.85 16.31 8.78
CA SER A 262 3.95 15.35 8.76
C SER A 262 4.60 15.28 7.38
N PHE A 263 5.93 15.35 7.34
CA PHE A 263 6.75 15.26 6.13
C PHE A 263 7.56 13.98 6.16
N VAL A 264 7.43 13.17 5.10
CA VAL A 264 7.99 11.81 4.99
C VAL A 264 8.42 11.51 3.55
N HIS A 265 8.84 10.28 3.25
CA HIS A 265 9.15 9.84 1.89
C HIS A 265 7.95 9.22 1.18
N ASP A 266 8.04 9.12 -0.14
CA ASP A 266 7.17 8.33 -1.01
C ASP A 266 6.92 6.90 -0.47
N GLY A 267 7.99 6.22 -0.05
CA GLY A 267 7.96 4.88 0.53
C GLY A 267 7.33 4.78 1.92
N ASP A 268 7.00 5.91 2.55
CA ASP A 268 6.30 5.96 3.85
C ASP A 268 4.82 6.32 3.68
N ILE A 269 4.47 7.13 2.66
CA ILE A 269 3.08 7.39 2.25
C ILE A 269 2.45 6.13 1.66
N THR A 270 3.19 5.46 0.79
CA THR A 270 2.71 4.31 0.01
C THR A 270 2.14 3.18 0.91
N PRO A 271 2.82 2.72 1.98
CA PRO A 271 2.27 1.73 2.91
C PRO A 271 0.93 2.13 3.55
N MET A 272 0.77 3.41 3.92
CA MET A 272 -0.48 3.91 4.51
C MET A 272 -1.64 3.79 3.52
N LEU A 273 -1.41 4.10 2.25
CA LEU A 273 -2.42 3.96 1.20
C LEU A 273 -2.78 2.49 0.96
N SER A 274 -1.79 1.60 1.01
CA SER A 274 -2.02 0.15 0.96
C SER A 274 -2.85 -0.35 2.15
N ALA A 275 -2.56 0.12 3.37
CA ALA A 275 -3.30 -0.25 4.57
C ALA A 275 -4.77 0.22 4.54
N LEU A 276 -5.04 1.35 3.88
CA LEU A 276 -6.40 1.84 3.61
C LEU A 276 -7.13 1.06 2.51
N GLU A 277 -6.40 0.29 1.69
CA GLU A 277 -6.87 -0.26 0.42
C GLU A 277 -7.50 0.82 -0.48
N LEU A 278 -6.89 2.01 -0.51
CA LEU A 278 -7.48 3.19 -1.16
C LEU A 278 -7.53 3.05 -2.70
N PHE A 279 -6.56 2.34 -3.27
CA PHE A 279 -6.45 2.05 -4.70
C PHE A 279 -6.46 0.54 -4.91
N PRO A 280 -7.63 -0.12 -4.76
CA PRO A 280 -7.72 -1.57 -4.84
C PRO A 280 -7.43 -2.03 -6.27
N GLN A 281 -6.64 -3.10 -6.39
CA GLN A 281 -6.27 -3.69 -7.66
C GLN A 281 -6.79 -5.14 -7.74
N SER A 282 -7.48 -5.47 -8.83
CA SER A 282 -8.08 -6.81 -9.04
C SER A 282 -6.98 -7.87 -9.21
N ILE A 283 -6.00 -7.58 -10.06
CA ILE A 283 -4.82 -8.41 -10.34
C ILE A 283 -3.54 -7.64 -10.03
N ASP A 284 -2.51 -8.31 -9.52
CA ASP A 284 -1.22 -7.64 -9.34
C ASP A 284 -0.66 -7.14 -10.68
N LEU A 285 0.05 -6.02 -10.66
CA LEU A 285 0.56 -5.38 -11.87
C LEU A 285 1.54 -6.33 -12.59
N PRO A 286 1.24 -6.81 -13.81
CA PRO A 286 2.12 -7.73 -14.54
C PRO A 286 3.42 -7.06 -14.98
N THR A 287 4.53 -7.79 -14.98
CA THR A 287 5.84 -7.34 -15.48
C THR A 287 6.06 -7.64 -16.96
N THR A 288 5.08 -8.23 -17.65
CA THR A 288 5.20 -8.68 -19.06
C THR A 288 4.46 -7.78 -20.05
N HIS A 289 3.50 -6.99 -19.57
CA HIS A 289 2.70 -6.07 -20.38
C HIS A 289 2.16 -4.94 -19.50
N VAL A 290 1.73 -3.84 -20.13
CA VAL A 290 1.06 -2.74 -19.42
C VAL A 290 -0.38 -3.14 -19.10
N LEU A 291 -0.76 -3.03 -17.82
CA LEU A 291 -2.16 -3.05 -17.42
C LEU A 291 -2.77 -1.66 -17.61
N ARG A 292 -3.55 -1.46 -18.68
CA ARG A 292 -4.06 -0.13 -19.08
C ARG A 292 -5.11 0.42 -18.12
N ASP A 293 -6.00 -0.42 -17.62
CA ASP A 293 -7.10 -0.11 -16.71
C ASP A 293 -6.70 -0.21 -15.22
N ARG A 294 -5.40 -0.06 -14.91
CA ARG A 294 -4.89 -0.11 -13.54
C ARG A 294 -5.37 1.08 -12.71
N MET A 295 -5.66 0.82 -11.44
CA MET A 295 -6.00 1.84 -10.45
C MET A 295 -4.75 2.45 -9.82
N TRP A 296 -3.68 1.68 -9.68
CA TRP A 296 -2.42 2.17 -9.12
C TRP A 296 -1.60 2.91 -10.18
N LYS A 297 -1.48 4.22 -10.01
CA LYS A 297 -0.59 5.10 -10.77
C LYS A 297 0.23 5.95 -9.81
N THR A 298 1.54 5.82 -9.85
CA THR A 298 2.50 6.50 -8.97
C THR A 298 2.42 8.01 -9.14
N SER A 299 2.28 8.46 -10.39
CA SER A 299 2.10 9.85 -10.82
C SER A 299 0.91 10.53 -10.11
N ASP A 300 -0.21 9.82 -9.97
CA ASP A 300 -1.42 10.35 -9.33
C ASP A 300 -1.34 10.38 -7.80
N VAL A 301 -0.46 9.58 -7.21
CA VAL A 301 -0.51 9.24 -5.78
C VAL A 301 0.66 9.82 -4.99
N ILE A 302 1.88 9.62 -5.47
CA ILE A 302 3.13 10.06 -4.82
C ILE A 302 4.08 10.75 -5.83
N PRO A 303 3.64 11.81 -6.52
CA PRO A 303 4.55 12.65 -7.29
C PRO A 303 5.54 13.38 -6.36
N MET A 304 6.51 14.10 -6.94
CA MET A 304 7.29 15.09 -6.17
C MET A 304 6.32 16.09 -5.52
N GLY A 305 6.52 16.37 -4.23
CA GLY A 305 5.60 17.22 -3.47
C GLY A 305 4.21 16.61 -3.19
N GLY A 306 4.04 15.30 -3.43
CA GLY A 306 2.80 14.57 -3.19
C GLY A 306 2.30 14.70 -1.74
N ARG A 307 0.97 14.75 -1.57
CA ARG A 307 0.30 15.04 -0.30
C ARG A 307 -0.99 14.24 -0.14
N ILE A 308 -1.18 13.68 1.04
CA ILE A 308 -2.41 13.00 1.45
C ILE A 308 -2.95 13.72 2.68
N ILE A 309 -4.22 14.14 2.63
CA ILE A 309 -4.86 14.91 3.71
C ILE A 309 -6.11 14.16 4.17
N PHE A 310 -6.23 13.98 5.49
CA PHE A 310 -7.42 13.45 6.14
C PHE A 310 -8.16 14.64 6.77
N GLU A 311 -9.39 14.87 6.33
CA GLU A 311 -10.25 15.93 6.88
C GLU A 311 -11.31 15.27 7.77
N ARG A 312 -11.40 15.72 9.03
CA ARG A 312 -12.53 15.40 9.92
C ARG A 312 -13.62 16.46 9.72
N LEU A 313 -14.74 16.05 9.14
CA LEU A 313 -15.88 16.93 8.89
C LEU A 313 -16.90 16.78 10.03
N ALA A 314 -17.38 17.90 10.55
CA ALA A 314 -18.57 17.94 11.40
C ALA A 314 -19.75 18.40 10.53
N CYS A 315 -20.73 17.52 10.35
CA CYS A 315 -21.90 17.76 9.52
C CYS A 315 -23.15 17.82 10.40
N ALA A 316 -24.12 18.67 10.08
CA ALA A 316 -25.41 18.64 10.77
C ALA A 316 -26.09 17.28 10.55
N ALA A 317 -26.43 16.60 11.64
CA ALA A 317 -27.17 15.34 11.59
C ALA A 317 -28.59 15.58 11.07
N PRO A 318 -29.20 14.64 10.32
CA PRO A 318 -30.60 14.72 9.96
C PRO A 318 -31.48 14.87 11.22
N GLN A 319 -32.32 15.90 11.23
CA GLN A 319 -33.26 16.13 12.32
C GLN A 319 -34.53 15.34 12.06
N TYR A 320 -34.89 14.43 12.97
CA TYR A 320 -36.11 13.64 12.86
C TYR A 320 -37.24 14.31 13.62
N CYS A 321 -38.30 14.70 12.91
CA CYS A 321 -39.48 15.29 13.50
C CYS A 321 -40.69 14.37 13.34
N TRP A 322 -41.51 14.26 14.38
CA TRP A 322 -42.79 13.56 14.37
C TRP A 322 -43.87 14.45 15.00
N ASP A 323 -45.13 14.19 14.64
CA ASP A 323 -46.28 14.83 15.27
C ASP A 323 -47.25 13.78 15.83
N ASN A 324 -48.24 14.24 16.58
CA ASN A 324 -49.31 13.38 17.11
C ASN A 324 -50.60 13.55 16.30
N ALA A 325 -50.52 13.80 14.99
CA ALA A 325 -51.70 14.00 14.14
C ALA A 325 -52.62 12.76 14.14
N GLU A 326 -52.05 11.56 14.25
CA GLU A 326 -52.81 10.30 14.38
C GLU A 326 -53.70 10.23 15.64
N PHE A 327 -53.35 11.01 16.68
CA PHE A 327 -54.13 11.14 17.93
C PHE A 327 -55.00 12.41 17.97
N GLY A 328 -55.10 13.16 16.86
CA GLY A 328 -55.87 14.40 16.78
C GLY A 328 -55.13 15.66 17.25
N TYR A 329 -53.80 15.60 17.45
CA TYR A 329 -52.97 16.74 17.87
C TYR A 329 -51.90 17.10 16.82
N PRO A 330 -52.29 17.58 15.63
CA PRO A 330 -51.35 17.85 14.53
C PRO A 330 -50.34 18.99 14.83
N ASN A 331 -50.61 19.82 15.83
CA ASN A 331 -49.71 20.90 16.24
C ASN A 331 -48.66 20.46 17.28
N HIS A 332 -48.72 19.22 17.78
CA HIS A 332 -47.74 18.69 18.73
C HIS A 332 -46.57 18.05 17.96
N LYS A 333 -45.75 18.89 17.33
CA LYS A 333 -44.56 18.48 16.60
C LYS A 333 -43.34 18.43 17.51
N TYR A 334 -42.72 17.27 17.61
CA TYR A 334 -41.48 17.05 18.35
C TYR A 334 -40.38 16.73 17.35
N CYS A 335 -39.20 17.30 17.56
CA CYS A 335 -38.03 16.99 16.76
C CYS A 335 -36.91 16.54 17.68
N THR A 336 -36.04 15.65 17.18
CA THR A 336 -34.78 15.37 17.84
C THR A 336 -33.98 16.68 18.00
N PRO A 337 -33.21 16.85 19.09
CA PRO A 337 -32.30 17.98 19.21
C PRO A 337 -31.32 18.03 18.02
N PRO A 338 -30.87 19.22 17.59
CA PRO A 338 -29.77 19.34 16.65
C PRO A 338 -28.55 18.57 17.16
N ALA A 339 -27.92 17.80 16.28
CA ALA A 339 -26.73 17.02 16.58
C ALA A 339 -25.75 17.11 15.41
N GLU A 340 -24.51 16.72 15.64
CA GLU A 340 -23.48 16.62 14.62
C GLU A 340 -23.14 15.16 14.34
N GLU A 341 -22.91 14.86 13.07
CA GLU A 341 -22.34 13.60 12.61
C GLU A 341 -20.95 13.86 12.04
N TYR A 342 -19.98 13.04 12.46
CA TYR A 342 -18.59 13.21 12.06
C TYR A 342 -18.22 12.27 10.93
N HIS A 343 -17.47 12.80 9.96
CA HIS A 343 -17.05 12.08 8.77
C HIS A 343 -15.56 12.28 8.52
N VAL A 344 -14.94 11.35 7.80
CA VAL A 344 -13.54 11.42 7.37
C VAL A 344 -13.52 11.48 5.85
N ARG A 345 -12.92 12.54 5.29
CA ARG A 345 -12.68 12.68 3.85
C ARG A 345 -11.19 12.59 3.57
N ILE A 346 -10.82 11.86 2.51
CA ILE A 346 -9.44 11.70 2.09
C ILE A 346 -9.22 12.51 0.81
N ASN A 347 -8.19 13.33 0.83
CA ASN A 347 -7.73 14.10 -0.31
C ASN A 347 -6.32 13.61 -0.71
N VAL A 348 -6.17 13.19 -1.96
CA VAL A 348 -4.91 12.75 -2.56
C VAL A 348 -4.55 13.75 -3.64
N ASN A 349 -3.48 14.53 -3.43
CA ASN A 349 -2.99 15.51 -4.40
C ASN A 349 -4.07 16.48 -4.92
N ASP A 350 -4.89 16.99 -4.01
CA ASP A 350 -6.07 17.86 -4.24
C ASP A 350 -7.33 17.16 -4.80
N GLY A 351 -7.24 15.90 -5.18
CA GLY A 351 -8.39 15.07 -5.58
C GLY A 351 -9.06 14.41 -4.39
N ILE A 352 -10.39 14.51 -4.30
CA ILE A 352 -11.15 13.77 -3.27
C ILE A 352 -11.28 12.31 -3.70
N VAL A 353 -10.73 11.41 -2.87
CA VAL A 353 -10.78 9.96 -3.10
C VAL A 353 -11.67 9.36 -2.02
N GLY A 354 -12.84 8.87 -2.46
CA GLY A 354 -13.77 8.15 -1.58
C GLY A 354 -13.14 6.85 -1.10
N LEU A 355 -13.28 6.55 0.19
CA LEU A 355 -12.77 5.32 0.76
C LEU A 355 -13.66 4.15 0.30
N PRO A 356 -13.17 3.16 -0.46
CA PRO A 356 -14.03 2.18 -1.15
C PRO A 356 -14.93 1.39 -0.20
N GLY A 357 -16.25 1.50 -0.35
CA GLY A 357 -17.27 0.89 0.53
C GLY A 357 -17.60 1.73 1.77
N CYS A 358 -17.36 3.04 1.73
CA CYS A 358 -17.72 4.00 2.77
C CYS A 358 -17.77 5.44 2.23
N GLU A 359 -18.12 5.65 0.98
CA GLU A 359 -18.05 6.96 0.31
C GLU A 359 -19.42 7.66 0.21
N ASP A 360 -20.43 7.18 0.95
CA ASP A 360 -21.81 7.66 0.88
C ASP A 360 -22.05 8.97 1.67
N GLY A 361 -21.07 9.39 2.48
CA GLY A 361 -21.17 10.60 3.28
C GLY A 361 -20.96 11.89 2.47
N PRO A 362 -21.22 13.08 3.06
CA PRO A 362 -21.09 14.36 2.39
C PRO A 362 -19.71 14.55 1.75
N GLY A 363 -19.70 14.90 0.45
CA GLY A 363 -18.46 15.09 -0.30
C GLY A 363 -17.61 13.83 -0.44
N ARG A 364 -18.25 12.66 -0.60
CA ARG A 364 -17.62 11.33 -0.71
C ARG A 364 -16.82 10.91 0.53
N SER A 365 -17.29 11.36 1.70
CA SER A 365 -16.66 11.07 2.98
C SER A 365 -17.20 9.80 3.63
N CYS A 366 -16.46 9.27 4.59
CA CYS A 366 -16.81 8.07 5.35
C CYS A 366 -17.25 8.44 6.77
N PRO A 367 -18.44 7.99 7.25
CA PRO A 367 -18.82 8.19 8.65
C PRO A 367 -17.72 7.72 9.60
N LEU A 368 -17.39 8.56 10.59
CA LEU A 368 -16.22 8.36 11.46
C LEU A 368 -16.27 7.00 12.17
N GLU A 369 -17.44 6.58 12.67
CA GLU A 369 -17.59 5.27 13.32
C GLU A 369 -17.32 4.10 12.35
N ILE A 370 -17.70 4.22 11.08
CA ILE A 370 -17.39 3.20 10.06
C ILE A 370 -15.89 3.22 9.75
N PHE A 371 -15.28 4.41 9.61
CA PHE A 371 -13.84 4.55 9.41
C PHE A 371 -13.05 3.88 10.56
N MET A 372 -13.47 4.11 11.82
CA MET A 372 -12.84 3.52 13.00
C MET A 372 -13.08 2.01 13.13
N GLY A 373 -14.23 1.52 12.65
CA GLY A 373 -14.61 0.11 12.68
C GLY A 373 -13.98 -0.73 11.58
N ARG A 374 -13.29 -0.12 10.60
CA ARG A 374 -12.70 -0.85 9.49
C ARG A 374 -11.58 -1.80 9.97
N PRO A 375 -11.67 -3.10 9.62
CA PRO A 375 -10.52 -3.98 9.72
C PRO A 375 -9.56 -3.59 8.59
N PHE A 376 -8.67 -2.63 8.85
CA PHE A 376 -7.57 -2.36 7.94
C PHE A 376 -6.79 -3.66 7.75
N ARG A 377 -6.81 -4.20 6.53
CA ARG A 377 -6.21 -5.51 6.26
C ARG A 377 -4.69 -5.36 6.34
N CYS A 378 -4.08 -5.98 7.34
CA CYS A 378 -2.71 -6.46 7.21
C CYS A 378 -2.75 -7.57 6.16
N VAL A 379 -2.65 -7.27 4.86
CA VAL A 379 -2.78 -8.24 3.76
C VAL A 379 -1.93 -9.48 4.07
N PRO A 380 -2.52 -10.60 4.56
CA PRO A 380 -1.79 -11.85 4.65
C PRO A 380 -1.84 -12.44 3.24
N TYR A 381 -0.72 -12.99 2.77
CA TYR A 381 -0.59 -13.78 1.53
C TYR A 381 -1.90 -14.00 0.76
N ARG A 382 -2.10 -13.28 -0.35
CA ARG A 382 -3.09 -13.70 -1.36
C ARG A 382 -2.65 -15.08 -1.84
N ILE A 383 -3.30 -16.14 -1.37
CA ILE A 383 -3.17 -17.46 -1.96
C ILE A 383 -3.91 -17.39 -3.30
N VAL A 384 -3.17 -17.05 -4.36
CA VAL A 384 -3.68 -17.18 -5.72
C VAL A 384 -3.60 -18.66 -6.08
N PHE A 385 -4.75 -19.33 -6.15
CA PHE A 385 -4.83 -20.62 -6.81
C PHE A 385 -4.60 -20.39 -8.31
N GLN A 386 -3.37 -20.59 -8.78
CA GLN A 386 -3.14 -20.76 -10.22
C GLN A 386 -3.81 -22.07 -10.66
N GLN A 387 -4.97 -21.96 -11.31
CA GLN A 387 -5.48 -23.05 -12.14
C GLN A 387 -4.56 -23.16 -13.36
N ASN A 388 -3.59 -24.06 -13.31
CA ASN A 388 -2.90 -24.50 -14.53
C ASN A 388 -3.89 -25.30 -15.37
N SER A 389 -4.39 -24.68 -16.44
CA SER A 389 -5.15 -25.34 -17.48
C SER A 389 -4.23 -26.28 -18.26
N VAL A 390 -4.36 -27.59 -18.06
CA VAL A 390 -3.82 -28.58 -18.99
C VAL A 390 -4.85 -28.76 -20.10
N ILE A 391 -4.48 -28.34 -21.31
CA ILE A 391 -5.23 -28.58 -22.53
C ILE A 391 -5.18 -30.09 -22.82
N ALA A 392 -6.32 -30.76 -22.74
CA ALA A 392 -6.53 -32.08 -23.32
C ALA A 392 -7.78 -32.05 -24.20
N MET A 393 -7.59 -32.32 -25.49
CA MET A 393 -8.65 -32.45 -26.49
C MET A 393 -9.58 -33.62 -26.15
N GLY A 394 -10.90 -33.42 -26.33
CA GLY A 394 -11.84 -34.51 -26.62
C GLY A 394 -13.06 -34.66 -25.69
N GLN A 395 -14.23 -34.32 -26.26
CA GLN A 395 -15.58 -34.88 -26.02
C GLN A 395 -16.45 -34.44 -24.80
N SER A 396 -17.58 -33.81 -25.19
CA SER A 396 -18.96 -33.84 -24.65
C SER A 396 -19.27 -33.58 -23.17
N ILE A 397 -19.83 -32.39 -22.95
CA ILE A 397 -20.93 -31.93 -22.06
C ILE A 397 -21.53 -32.97 -21.07
N GLY A 398 -21.44 -32.68 -19.78
CA GLY A 398 -22.29 -33.26 -18.71
C GLY A 398 -21.82 -32.98 -17.28
N THR A 399 -22.59 -32.17 -16.53
CA THR A 399 -22.71 -32.12 -15.04
C THR A 399 -21.42 -32.00 -14.19
N VAL A 400 -21.08 -30.76 -13.77
CA VAL A 400 -20.09 -30.48 -12.71
C VAL A 400 -20.79 -29.87 -11.49
N GLN A 401 -21.39 -30.72 -10.67
CA GLN A 401 -21.56 -30.49 -9.23
C GLN A 401 -21.12 -31.79 -8.53
N ALA A 402 -20.37 -31.66 -7.43
CA ALA A 402 -19.86 -32.74 -6.58
C ALA A 402 -18.70 -33.60 -7.14
N LYS A 403 -17.50 -33.04 -7.35
CA LYS A 403 -16.25 -33.82 -7.43
C LYS A 403 -15.00 -33.22 -6.75
N ALA A 404 -15.13 -32.16 -5.97
CA ALA A 404 -14.01 -31.58 -5.21
C ALA A 404 -13.89 -32.08 -3.75
N VAL A 405 -14.83 -32.91 -3.27
CA VAL A 405 -14.87 -33.37 -1.86
C VAL A 405 -14.26 -34.78 -1.68
N THR A 406 -13.96 -35.51 -2.76
CA THR A 406 -13.46 -36.89 -2.71
C THR A 406 -11.93 -37.03 -2.76
N GLY A 407 -11.18 -35.95 -3.03
CA GLY A 407 -9.71 -35.98 -3.05
C GLY A 407 -9.03 -35.88 -1.68
N VAL A 408 -9.66 -35.18 -0.73
CA VAL A 408 -9.09 -34.92 0.61
C VAL A 408 -9.37 -36.08 1.59
N LEU A 409 -10.44 -36.85 1.36
CA LEU A 409 -10.80 -38.02 2.17
C LEU A 409 -10.03 -39.31 1.81
N ALA A 410 -9.25 -39.32 0.72
CA ALA A 410 -8.47 -40.48 0.31
C ALA A 410 -7.08 -40.56 0.96
N GLN A 411 -6.55 -39.46 1.54
CA GLN A 411 -5.26 -39.44 2.24
C GLN A 411 -5.36 -39.66 3.76
N LEU A 412 -6.57 -39.77 4.31
CA LEU A 412 -6.81 -40.09 5.72
C LEU A 412 -7.20 -41.57 5.96
N ARG A 413 -7.13 -42.42 4.92
CA ARG A 413 -7.55 -43.83 5.00
C ARG A 413 -6.48 -44.82 5.45
N ASP A 414 -5.21 -44.42 5.60
CA ASP A 414 -4.10 -45.36 5.85
C ASP A 414 -3.48 -45.31 7.25
N VAL A 415 -4.14 -44.68 8.23
CA VAL A 415 -3.69 -44.74 9.64
C VAL A 415 -4.89 -44.92 10.57
N HIS A 416 -5.20 -46.19 10.88
CA HIS A 416 -6.09 -46.70 11.93
C HIS A 416 -7.63 -46.58 11.77
N GLY A 417 -8.27 -47.68 11.34
CA GLY A 417 -9.46 -48.29 11.98
C GLY A 417 -10.87 -47.67 11.82
N THR A 418 -11.71 -48.33 11.00
CA THR A 418 -13.20 -48.36 10.93
C THR A 418 -14.05 -47.23 11.56
N LEU A 419 -14.67 -46.40 10.71
CA LEU A 419 -15.83 -45.53 11.02
C LEU A 419 -17.15 -46.30 10.80
N LYS A 420 -18.11 -46.20 11.74
CA LYS A 420 -19.53 -46.53 11.51
C LYS A 420 -20.35 -45.24 11.39
N THR A 421 -21.18 -45.14 10.36
CA THR A 421 -22.16 -44.05 10.16
C THR A 421 -23.56 -44.56 10.51
N ASN A 422 -24.38 -43.74 11.17
CA ASN A 422 -25.80 -44.02 11.37
C ASN A 422 -26.60 -43.09 10.45
N ASP A 423 -27.36 -43.67 9.53
CA ASP A 423 -28.24 -42.94 8.60
C ASP A 423 -29.52 -42.53 9.32
N SER A 424 -29.53 -41.34 9.91
CA SER A 424 -30.75 -40.51 10.13
C SER A 424 -30.40 -39.31 11.02
N LEU A 425 -30.25 -38.13 10.42
CA LEU A 425 -30.56 -36.79 10.97
C LEU A 425 -30.28 -35.74 9.87
N PRO A 426 -31.14 -34.74 9.63
CA PRO A 426 -30.85 -33.65 8.70
C PRO A 426 -29.92 -32.62 9.37
N GLU A 427 -28.95 -32.12 8.60
CA GLU A 427 -27.98 -31.07 8.97
C GLU A 427 -26.87 -31.46 9.98
N GLY A 428 -25.75 -31.94 9.43
CA GLY A 428 -24.44 -31.32 9.67
C GLY A 428 -23.72 -31.50 11.01
N ILE A 429 -24.01 -32.52 11.82
CA ILE A 429 -23.27 -32.80 13.08
C ILE A 429 -22.59 -34.17 12.98
N LEU A 430 -21.25 -34.20 13.12
CA LEU A 430 -20.47 -35.44 13.17
C LEU A 430 -19.96 -35.68 14.60
N THR A 431 -20.40 -36.75 15.24
CA THR A 431 -19.99 -37.12 16.60
C THR A 431 -19.00 -38.27 16.55
N ILE A 432 -17.78 -38.06 17.06
CA ILE A 432 -16.71 -39.08 17.08
C ILE A 432 -16.59 -39.64 18.50
N TRP A 433 -16.54 -40.97 18.62
CA TRP A 433 -16.26 -41.67 19.88
C TRP A 433 -14.81 -42.16 19.90
N THR A 434 -14.15 -42.08 21.06
CA THR A 434 -12.85 -42.71 21.29
C THR A 434 -13.00 -43.90 22.24
N ASP A 435 -12.20 -44.95 22.06
CA ASP A 435 -12.32 -46.26 22.72
C ASP A 435 -12.00 -46.28 24.23
N LYS A 436 -12.04 -45.13 24.90
CA LYS A 436 -12.02 -45.02 26.36
C LYS A 436 -13.01 -43.98 26.90
N GLY A 437 -14.25 -44.00 26.39
CA GLY A 437 -15.47 -43.78 27.18
C GLY A 437 -15.68 -42.50 28.02
N ARG A 438 -14.85 -41.45 27.95
CA ARG A 438 -15.10 -40.17 28.63
C ARG A 438 -14.45 -39.01 27.89
N GLU A 439 -15.11 -38.52 26.85
CA GLU A 439 -15.08 -37.13 26.34
C GLU A 439 -15.84 -37.09 25.01
N SER A 440 -16.81 -36.17 24.87
CA SER A 440 -17.52 -35.90 23.62
C SER A 440 -17.10 -34.52 23.09
N ALA A 441 -16.82 -34.42 21.79
CA ALA A 441 -16.61 -33.15 21.11
C ALA A 441 -17.64 -33.04 19.98
N GLU A 442 -18.39 -31.92 19.98
CA GLU A 442 -19.30 -31.56 18.88
C GLU A 442 -18.52 -30.72 17.86
N LEU A 443 -18.59 -31.12 16.58
CA LEU A 443 -17.99 -30.39 15.47
C LEU A 443 -19.11 -29.78 14.62
N ILE A 444 -19.18 -28.44 14.57
CA ILE A 444 -20.02 -27.69 13.64
C ILE A 444 -19.15 -27.30 12.44
N VAL A 445 -19.49 -27.80 11.25
CA VAL A 445 -18.75 -27.51 10.02
C VAL A 445 -19.35 -26.26 9.35
N SER A 446 -18.56 -25.19 9.28
CA SER A 446 -18.83 -23.97 8.48
C SER A 446 -17.66 -23.76 7.51
N GLU A 447 -17.94 -23.25 6.32
CA GLU A 447 -17.03 -23.10 5.16
C GLU A 447 -15.85 -22.14 5.41
N THR A 448 -14.92 -22.48 6.30
CA THR A 448 -13.56 -21.92 6.40
C THR A 448 -12.82 -22.62 7.52
N LEU A 449 -11.85 -23.49 7.19
CA LEU A 449 -10.98 -24.12 8.18
C LEU A 449 -9.58 -23.49 8.16
N THR A 450 -9.18 -22.88 9.27
CA THR A 450 -7.79 -22.46 9.53
C THR A 450 -7.26 -23.23 10.74
N VAL A 451 -6.23 -24.05 10.53
CA VAL A 451 -5.57 -24.82 11.61
C VAL A 451 -4.43 -23.98 12.20
N TRP A 452 -4.33 -23.92 13.53
CA TRP A 452 -3.32 -23.15 14.26
C TRP A 452 -2.37 -24.04 15.05
N TRP A 453 -1.07 -23.72 15.03
CA TRP A 453 -0.07 -24.28 15.94
C TRP A 453 0.57 -23.16 16.77
N GLN A 454 0.73 -23.39 18.08
CA GLN A 454 1.33 -22.44 19.01
C GLN A 454 2.59 -23.07 19.64
N THR A 455 3.78 -22.50 19.38
CA THR A 455 5.01 -22.84 20.09
C THR A 455 5.36 -21.73 21.07
N LYS A 456 5.64 -22.08 22.33
CA LYS A 456 6.11 -21.14 23.35
C LYS A 456 7.62 -20.88 23.17
N GLY A 457 8.00 -19.64 22.83
CA GLY A 457 9.42 -19.24 22.77
C GLY A 457 9.64 -17.73 22.62
N LYS A 458 10.41 -17.18 23.58
CA LYS A 458 11.12 -15.88 23.67
C LYS A 458 10.64 -14.68 22.82
N VAL A 459 10.21 -13.64 23.55
CA VAL A 459 9.90 -12.29 23.07
C VAL A 459 11.15 -11.62 22.47
N GLY A 460 11.11 -11.35 21.16
CA GLY A 460 12.20 -10.67 20.47
C GLY A 460 12.14 -10.67 18.94
N GLU A 461 10.97 -10.81 18.30
CA GLU A 461 10.87 -10.91 16.84
C GLU A 461 9.64 -10.17 16.33
N CYS A 462 9.73 -9.51 15.16
CA CYS A 462 8.55 -9.08 14.40
C CYS A 462 7.87 -10.34 13.83
N GLY A 463 7.23 -11.06 14.73
CA GLY A 463 6.13 -11.99 14.54
C GLY A 463 5.06 -11.59 15.53
N LEU A 464 4.60 -10.34 15.47
CA LEU A 464 3.41 -9.90 16.19
C LEU A 464 2.21 -10.40 15.40
N TRP A 465 1.68 -11.55 15.81
CA TRP A 465 0.31 -11.94 15.52
C TRP A 465 -0.60 -10.86 16.09
N TRP A 466 -1.08 -9.95 15.26
CA TRP A 466 -2.18 -9.09 15.65
C TRP A 466 -3.43 -9.97 15.76
N ARG A 467 -3.91 -10.16 16.99
CA ARG A 467 -5.28 -10.59 17.23
C ARG A 467 -6.18 -9.40 16.89
N CYS A 468 -6.86 -9.45 15.75
CA CYS A 468 -8.03 -8.63 15.49
C CYS A 468 -9.13 -9.07 16.48
N LEU A 469 -9.22 -8.41 17.64
CA LEU A 469 -10.35 -8.57 18.54
C LEU A 469 -11.30 -7.39 18.33
N GLY A 470 -12.30 -7.60 17.47
CA GLY A 470 -13.53 -6.81 17.48
C GLY A 470 -14.26 -7.04 18.81
N GLY A 471 -14.71 -5.96 19.43
CA GLY A 471 -15.28 -5.98 20.76
C GLY A 471 -16.52 -6.88 20.89
N ARG A 472 -16.50 -7.79 21.86
CA ARG A 472 -17.62 -8.19 22.72
C ARG A 472 -17.05 -8.78 24.00
N GLN A 473 -17.41 -8.22 25.16
CA GLN A 473 -17.04 -8.77 26.47
C GLN A 473 -17.71 -10.12 26.69
N MET A 474 -16.94 -11.16 27.03
CA MET A 474 -17.43 -12.28 27.84
C MET A 474 -16.46 -12.54 28.99
N ARG A 475 -16.99 -12.57 30.22
CA ARG A 475 -16.25 -12.81 31.46
C ARG A 475 -15.62 -14.20 31.47
N GLN A 476 -14.30 -14.32 31.61
CA GLN A 476 -13.65 -15.60 31.90
C GLN A 476 -13.47 -15.80 33.42
N ARG A 477 -14.04 -16.89 33.94
CA ARG A 477 -13.72 -17.45 35.26
C ARG A 477 -12.34 -18.12 35.20
N VAL A 478 -11.50 -17.83 36.19
CA VAL A 478 -10.16 -18.41 36.35
C VAL A 478 -10.26 -19.78 37.03
N PHE A 479 -9.72 -20.83 36.42
CA PHE A 479 -9.36 -22.08 37.11
C PHE A 479 -7.85 -22.32 37.02
N ARG A 480 -7.26 -22.64 38.17
CA ARG A 480 -5.81 -22.80 38.41
C ARG A 480 -5.51 -24.29 38.52
N MET A 481 -4.58 -24.84 37.74
CA MET A 481 -4.04 -26.21 37.94
C MET A 481 -2.51 -26.24 37.97
N ARG A 482 -1.98 -27.14 38.81
CA ARG A 482 -0.58 -27.31 39.26
C ARG A 482 0.25 -28.21 38.30
N PRO A 483 1.60 -28.20 38.38
CA PRO A 483 2.47 -28.85 37.40
C PRO A 483 2.80 -30.31 37.75
N GLY A 484 2.98 -31.16 36.72
CA GLY A 484 3.46 -32.54 36.89
C GLY A 484 3.89 -33.24 35.60
N LYS A 485 5.21 -33.52 35.53
CA LYS A 485 5.96 -34.64 34.90
C LYS A 485 6.06 -34.78 33.37
N GLU A 486 7.33 -34.90 32.97
CA GLU A 486 7.89 -35.28 31.66
C GLU A 486 7.57 -36.73 31.27
N THR A 487 7.35 -36.96 29.98
CA THR A 487 7.80 -38.15 29.26
C THR A 487 8.09 -37.80 27.80
N SER A 488 9.30 -38.15 27.38
CA SER A 488 9.91 -37.98 26.07
C SER A 488 9.43 -39.03 25.05
N LEU A 489 9.27 -38.66 23.78
CA LEU A 489 9.59 -39.53 22.62
C LEU A 489 9.68 -38.73 21.29
N ASN A 490 10.81 -38.91 20.61
CA ASN A 490 11.20 -38.34 19.31
C ASN A 490 10.36 -38.86 18.14
N LEU A 491 10.19 -38.07 17.06
CA LEU A 491 10.33 -38.54 15.66
C LEU A 491 10.40 -37.39 14.62
N ILE A 492 11.55 -37.36 13.94
CA ILE A 492 11.82 -37.03 12.52
C ILE A 492 11.99 -35.56 12.07
N LYS A 493 13.28 -35.22 11.86
CA LYS A 493 13.83 -34.29 10.87
C LYS A 493 13.78 -34.91 9.47
N ILE A 494 13.41 -34.14 8.44
CA ILE A 494 13.94 -34.32 7.08
C ILE A 494 14.44 -32.97 6.58
N VAL A 495 15.68 -32.99 6.07
CA VAL A 495 16.58 -31.89 5.77
C VAL A 495 16.76 -31.74 4.26
N SER A 496 16.88 -30.48 3.83
CA SER A 496 17.44 -30.02 2.55
C SER A 496 18.81 -30.61 2.21
N ALA A 497 19.03 -31.11 0.98
CA ALA A 497 20.22 -30.78 0.17
C ALA A 497 20.30 -31.58 -1.17
N LYS A 498 20.60 -30.82 -2.23
CA LYS A 498 21.14 -31.23 -3.55
C LYS A 498 22.40 -32.11 -3.44
N LEU A 499 22.57 -33.07 -4.36
CA LEU A 499 23.64 -33.13 -5.37
C LEU A 499 23.72 -34.49 -6.12
N LYS A 500 23.67 -34.39 -7.46
CA LYS A 500 24.34 -35.17 -8.52
C LYS A 500 24.76 -36.64 -8.25
N GLY A 501 24.34 -37.54 -9.15
CA GLY A 501 25.05 -38.79 -9.43
C GLY A 501 24.27 -39.77 -10.31
N ARG A 502 24.76 -40.01 -11.54
CA ARG A 502 24.22 -40.87 -12.60
C ARG A 502 24.24 -42.39 -12.31
N SER A 503 23.40 -43.10 -13.08
CA SER A 503 23.45 -44.50 -13.57
C SER A 503 23.33 -45.62 -12.53
N ALA A 504 22.61 -46.72 -12.79
CA ALA A 504 22.15 -47.32 -14.04
C ALA A 504 20.66 -47.70 -14.01
#